data_AF-A0A6C0JR95-F1
#
_entry.id   AF-A0A6C0JR95-F1
#
_cell.length_a   1.000
_cell.length_b   1.000
_cell.length_c   1.000
_cell.angle_alpha   90.00
_cell.angle_beta   90.00
_cell.angle_gamma   90.00
#
_symmetry.space_group_name_H-M   'P 1'
#
loop_
_entity.id
_entity.type
_entity.pdbx_description
1 polymer ?
#
loop_
_entity_poly.entity_id
_entity_poly.type
_entity_poly.pdbx_seq_one_letter_code
_entity_poly.pdbx_strand_id
1 'polypeptide(L)'
;MEIINTNCIYRYKYKNSKCENITHNNKLFCLKHLKYDDIKLFHILNDCCPNCYDLLNIDKIYSIFLYIINNYNNDSNDLKKKLFNKIISYLFYSNDLADLLLTYNIKNKSKKEQINSLFNLFINSFNLNKNNLNEIIKIQNFIKKILVKKICLRYNDNILAHKEDPFSLEDIDKIENKFYFKELNNIYCFDALEFEYYLRKNKTNPYTKNLIDKSTINRLLLFIKYNKLETKTENEENNWSTPEQAYTDVVYYMEKIGFYNNILWFNELTYQNIIHIISIYNDLTSNIEIGTMFFTDDILYKIENNKNDYKFIFAKEIINLFKNGNDHFILCCNFVKSLAIVSNNFYNNLPEWLSNLSSSSRIDSNITILFTSNNLTNYNINNLNYNNYNNNFQIEDIASLNNIIDSATFYFILDMLNRNN
;
A
#
# COMPACT_ATOMS: atom_id res chain seq x y z
N MET A 1 -17.29 -27.63 54.44
CA MET A 1 -17.73 -27.98 53.08
C MET A 1 -18.13 -26.71 52.39
N GLU A 2 -17.31 -26.18 51.49
CA GLU A 2 -17.68 -25.04 50.65
C GLU A 2 -18.81 -25.47 49.72
N ILE A 3 -19.97 -24.81 49.85
CA ILE A 3 -21.08 -24.98 48.93
C ILE A 3 -20.68 -24.25 47.65
N ILE A 4 -20.26 -24.98 46.63
CA ILE A 4 -20.05 -24.40 45.30
C ILE A 4 -21.44 -24.11 44.74
N ASN A 5 -21.87 -22.86 44.87
CA ASN A 5 -23.08 -22.36 44.22
C ASN A 5 -22.86 -22.41 42.71
N THR A 6 -23.39 -23.45 42.07
CA THR A 6 -23.39 -23.58 40.61
C THR A 6 -24.73 -23.14 40.05
N ASN A 7 -24.73 -22.54 38.86
CA ASN A 7 -25.96 -22.11 38.22
C ASN A 7 -26.66 -23.28 37.54
N CYS A 8 -27.99 -23.28 37.61
CA CYS A 8 -28.83 -24.34 37.06
C CYS A 8 -28.58 -24.58 35.58
N ILE A 9 -28.33 -25.83 35.19
CA ILE A 9 -27.97 -26.22 33.81
C ILE A 9 -29.12 -26.12 32.80
N TYR A 10 -30.35 -25.88 33.27
CA TYR A 10 -31.52 -25.69 32.42
C TYR A 10 -31.33 -24.48 31.50
N ARG A 11 -31.74 -24.63 30.24
CA ARG A 11 -31.79 -23.55 29.26
C ARG A 11 -33.19 -23.32 28.76
N TYR A 12 -33.58 -22.05 28.65
CA TYR A 12 -34.90 -21.69 28.17
C TYR A 12 -35.02 -21.92 26.67
N LYS A 13 -36.13 -22.54 26.26
CA LYS A 13 -36.48 -22.75 24.85
C LYS A 13 -36.48 -21.42 24.09
N TYR A 14 -35.84 -21.39 22.93
CA TYR A 14 -35.71 -20.23 22.04
C TYR A 14 -35.07 -18.98 22.66
N LYS A 15 -34.50 -19.06 23.86
CA LYS A 15 -33.80 -17.93 24.46
C LYS A 15 -32.30 -18.15 24.48
N ASN A 16 -31.83 -19.33 24.08
CA ASN A 16 -30.44 -19.82 24.13
C ASN A 16 -29.73 -19.74 25.52
N SER A 17 -30.36 -19.08 26.50
CA SER A 17 -29.76 -18.69 27.76
C SER A 17 -29.99 -19.66 28.91
N LYS A 18 -29.00 -19.71 29.80
CA LYS A 18 -29.00 -20.56 31.00
C LYS A 18 -29.88 -19.96 32.09
N CYS A 19 -30.45 -20.81 32.92
CA CYS A 19 -31.19 -20.38 34.10
C CYS A 19 -30.26 -19.67 35.09
N GLU A 20 -30.64 -18.49 35.53
CA GLU A 20 -29.87 -17.67 36.48
C GLU A 20 -30.02 -18.13 37.94
N ASN A 21 -30.92 -19.08 38.23
CA ASN A 21 -31.11 -19.57 39.59
C ASN A 21 -29.95 -20.46 40.02
N ILE A 22 -29.47 -20.21 41.23
CA ILE A 22 -28.46 -21.03 41.92
C ILE A 22 -29.06 -22.40 42.27
N THR A 23 -28.24 -23.44 42.20
CA THR A 23 -28.60 -24.79 42.65
C THR A 23 -28.25 -24.99 44.13
N HIS A 24 -29.03 -25.82 44.81
CA HIS A 24 -28.77 -26.18 46.21
C HIS A 24 -28.31 -27.63 46.30
N ASN A 25 -27.46 -27.94 47.28
CA ASN A 25 -27.02 -29.30 47.63
C ASN A 25 -26.36 -30.07 46.46
N ASN A 26 -25.41 -29.45 45.76
CA ASN A 26 -24.64 -30.04 44.65
C ASN A 26 -25.48 -30.57 43.48
N LYS A 27 -26.74 -30.15 43.35
CA LYS A 27 -27.60 -30.54 42.22
C LYS A 27 -27.27 -29.72 40.98
N LEU A 28 -27.52 -30.29 39.80
CA LEU A 28 -27.37 -29.59 38.52
C LEU A 28 -28.56 -28.67 38.19
N PHE A 29 -29.71 -28.89 38.83
CA PHE A 29 -30.94 -28.13 38.59
C PHE A 29 -31.39 -27.35 39.84
N CYS A 30 -31.96 -26.16 39.63
CA CYS A 30 -32.63 -25.43 40.71
C CYS A 30 -33.98 -26.09 41.04
N LEU A 31 -34.57 -25.72 42.18
CA LEU A 31 -35.84 -26.30 42.64
C LEU A 31 -36.98 -26.22 41.59
N LYS A 32 -37.00 -25.15 40.79
CA LYS A 32 -37.99 -24.94 39.72
C LYS A 32 -37.82 -25.89 38.52
N HIS A 33 -36.61 -26.40 38.31
CA HIS A 33 -36.25 -27.17 37.11
C HIS A 33 -35.84 -28.62 37.41
N LEU A 34 -35.98 -29.08 38.65
CA LEU A 34 -35.72 -30.47 39.05
C LEU A 34 -36.47 -31.52 38.21
N LYS A 35 -37.68 -31.20 37.74
CA LYS A 35 -38.47 -32.07 36.85
C LYS A 35 -37.83 -32.36 35.48
N TYR A 36 -36.75 -31.66 35.14
CA TYR A 36 -36.04 -31.80 33.87
C TYR A 36 -34.73 -32.58 33.98
N ASP A 37 -34.43 -33.16 35.15
CA ASP A 37 -33.18 -33.85 35.43
C ASP A 37 -32.93 -35.04 34.47
N ASP A 38 -34.00 -35.76 34.11
CA ASP A 38 -33.93 -36.90 33.18
C ASP A 38 -33.72 -36.49 31.71
N ILE A 39 -33.79 -35.20 31.39
CA ILE A 39 -33.67 -34.73 30.00
C ILE A 39 -32.18 -34.55 29.64
N LYS A 40 -31.63 -35.56 28.95
CA LYS A 40 -30.24 -35.58 28.44
C LYS A 40 -29.79 -34.34 27.67
N LEU A 41 -30.69 -33.60 27.03
CA LEU A 41 -30.39 -32.35 26.32
C LEU A 41 -29.59 -31.37 27.18
N PHE A 42 -30.00 -31.16 28.44
CA PHE A 42 -29.38 -30.16 29.30
C PHE A 42 -28.00 -30.60 29.79
N HIS A 43 -27.81 -31.90 30.01
CA HIS A 43 -26.50 -32.48 30.31
C HIS A 43 -25.53 -32.28 29.15
N ILE A 44 -25.94 -32.61 27.91
CA ILE A 44 -25.13 -32.36 26.70
C ILE A 44 -24.72 -30.88 26.63
N LEU A 45 -25.66 -29.95 26.81
CA LEU A 45 -25.39 -28.52 26.71
C LEU A 45 -24.50 -28.00 27.84
N ASN A 46 -24.60 -28.57 29.03
CA ASN A 46 -23.72 -28.24 30.14
C ASN A 46 -22.30 -28.74 29.90
N ASP A 47 -22.14 -29.94 29.36
CA ASP A 47 -20.81 -30.49 29.06
C ASP A 47 -20.12 -29.72 27.92
N CYS A 48 -20.89 -29.31 26.90
CA CYS A 48 -20.38 -28.51 25.79
C CYS A 48 -20.02 -27.08 26.19
N CYS A 49 -20.84 -26.47 27.05
CA CYS A 49 -20.86 -25.03 27.31
C CYS A 49 -21.27 -24.74 28.78
N PRO A 50 -20.46 -25.13 29.78
CA PRO A 50 -20.86 -25.15 31.20
C PRO A 50 -21.14 -23.75 31.76
N ASN A 51 -20.34 -22.76 31.35
CA ASN A 51 -20.37 -21.39 31.87
C ASN A 51 -20.88 -20.35 30.84
N CYS A 52 -21.43 -20.78 29.70
CA CYS A 52 -21.91 -19.84 28.69
C CYS A 52 -23.37 -19.42 28.97
N TYR A 53 -23.59 -18.15 29.28
CA TYR A 53 -24.95 -17.62 29.44
C TYR A 53 -25.68 -17.46 28.12
N ASP A 54 -24.98 -17.17 27.03
CA ASP A 54 -25.53 -17.05 25.67
C ASP A 54 -24.82 -18.06 24.74
N LEU A 55 -25.60 -18.68 23.86
CA LEU A 55 -25.11 -19.61 22.85
C LEU A 55 -25.26 -19.08 21.42
N LEU A 56 -25.68 -17.83 21.22
CA LEU A 56 -25.82 -17.19 19.91
C LEU A 56 -24.46 -16.81 19.31
N ASN A 57 -23.65 -17.82 19.05
CA ASN A 57 -22.34 -17.68 18.44
C ASN A 57 -22.01 -18.97 17.68
N ILE A 58 -21.50 -18.83 16.45
CA ILE A 58 -21.13 -19.94 15.57
C ILE A 58 -20.14 -20.90 16.24
N ASP A 59 -19.19 -20.41 17.04
CA ASP A 59 -18.19 -21.20 17.76
C ASP A 59 -18.82 -22.08 18.83
N LYS A 60 -19.87 -21.57 19.49
CA LYS A 60 -20.63 -22.31 20.51
C LYS A 60 -21.49 -23.37 19.86
N ILE A 61 -22.14 -23.05 18.74
CA ILE A 61 -22.90 -24.02 17.95
C ILE A 61 -21.97 -25.10 17.37
N TYR A 62 -20.76 -24.74 16.96
CA TYR A 62 -19.73 -25.67 16.52
C TYR A 62 -19.22 -26.57 17.66
N SER A 63 -19.11 -26.03 18.88
CA SER A 63 -18.75 -26.82 20.07
C SER A 63 -19.79 -27.89 20.38
N ILE A 64 -21.08 -27.57 20.25
CA ILE A 64 -22.18 -28.55 20.34
C ILE A 64 -22.04 -29.62 19.25
N PHE A 65 -21.76 -29.22 18.01
CA PHE A 65 -21.50 -30.14 16.91
C PHE A 65 -20.34 -31.10 17.23
N LEU A 66 -19.19 -30.56 17.66
CA LEU A 66 -17.99 -31.36 17.97
C LEU A 66 -18.26 -32.37 19.08
N TYR A 67 -18.95 -31.95 20.15
CA TYR A 67 -19.32 -32.86 21.23
C TYR A 67 -20.17 -34.01 20.72
N ILE A 68 -21.16 -33.74 19.87
CA ILE A 68 -22.01 -34.79 19.28
C ILE A 68 -21.17 -35.74 18.41
N ILE A 69 -20.31 -35.22 17.55
CA ILE A 69 -19.47 -36.04 16.67
C ILE A 69 -18.52 -36.93 17.46
N ASN A 70 -17.92 -36.41 18.53
CA ASN A 70 -16.90 -37.11 19.30
C ASN A 70 -17.49 -38.11 20.31
N ASN A 71 -18.53 -37.73 21.06
CA ASN A 71 -19.10 -38.57 22.13
C ASN A 71 -20.11 -39.62 21.64
N TYR A 72 -20.66 -39.44 20.44
CA TYR A 72 -21.57 -40.41 19.81
C TYR A 72 -20.91 -41.08 18.60
N ASN A 73 -19.59 -41.27 18.62
CA ASN A 73 -18.79 -41.77 17.50
C ASN A 73 -19.36 -43.04 16.83
N ASN A 74 -19.90 -43.98 17.62
CA ASN A 74 -20.49 -45.25 17.16
C ASN A 74 -21.85 -45.09 16.44
N ASP A 75 -22.53 -43.95 16.60
CA ASP A 75 -23.79 -43.68 15.93
C ASP A 75 -23.59 -43.27 14.46
N SER A 76 -24.59 -43.57 13.62
CA SER A 76 -24.58 -43.12 12.23
C SER A 76 -24.63 -41.59 12.13
N ASN A 77 -24.06 -41.03 11.05
CA ASN A 77 -24.10 -39.58 10.81
C ASN A 77 -25.53 -39.03 10.76
N ASP A 78 -26.50 -39.83 10.32
CA ASP A 78 -27.92 -39.44 10.33
C ASP A 78 -28.50 -39.29 11.74
N LEU A 79 -28.10 -40.16 12.68
CA LEU A 79 -28.52 -40.04 14.08
C LEU A 79 -27.88 -38.81 14.74
N LYS A 80 -26.58 -38.59 14.51
CA LYS A 80 -25.86 -37.38 14.96
C LYS A 80 -26.52 -36.10 14.42
N LYS A 81 -26.86 -36.10 13.12
CA LYS A 81 -27.59 -34.98 12.48
C LYS A 81 -28.96 -34.76 13.08
N LYS A 82 -29.74 -35.82 13.33
CA LYS A 82 -31.05 -35.72 14.00
C LYS A 82 -30.92 -35.14 15.41
N LEU A 83 -29.92 -35.56 16.18
CA LEU A 83 -29.65 -35.05 17.52
C LEU A 83 -29.29 -33.56 17.48
N PHE A 84 -28.32 -33.18 16.62
CA PHE A 84 -27.94 -31.79 16.41
C PHE A 84 -29.15 -30.93 16.02
N ASN A 85 -29.95 -31.40 15.05
CA ASN A 85 -31.14 -30.70 14.59
C ASN A 85 -32.13 -30.43 15.72
N LYS A 86 -32.37 -31.42 16.60
CA LYS A 86 -33.25 -31.25 17.76
C LYS A 86 -32.72 -30.22 18.75
N ILE A 87 -31.42 -30.27 19.05
CA ILE A 87 -30.77 -29.35 20.00
C ILE A 87 -30.85 -27.90 19.49
N ILE A 88 -30.41 -27.66 18.25
CA ILE A 88 -30.42 -26.31 17.66
C ILE A 88 -31.85 -25.80 17.47
N SER A 89 -32.78 -26.68 17.05
CA SER A 89 -34.19 -26.30 16.91
C SER A 89 -34.84 -25.90 18.24
N TYR A 90 -34.38 -26.46 19.37
CA TYR A 90 -34.85 -26.12 20.71
C TYR A 90 -34.29 -24.76 21.18
N LEU A 91 -33.02 -24.48 20.88
CA LEU A 91 -32.29 -23.34 21.45
C LEU A 91 -32.57 -22.00 20.79
N PHE A 92 -32.73 -21.96 19.47
CA PHE A 92 -32.70 -20.70 18.70
C PHE A 92 -34.01 -20.43 17.97
N TYR A 93 -34.37 -19.16 17.74
CA TYR A 93 -35.41 -18.80 16.76
C TYR A 93 -34.89 -18.94 15.32
N SER A 94 -35.80 -18.93 14.35
CA SER A 94 -35.41 -18.97 12.92
C SER A 94 -34.68 -17.70 12.49
N ASN A 95 -35.02 -16.55 13.08
CA ASN A 95 -34.41 -15.26 12.77
C ASN A 95 -32.98 -15.20 13.31
N ASP A 96 -32.77 -15.61 14.56
CA ASP A 96 -31.44 -15.74 15.17
C ASP A 96 -30.46 -16.56 14.31
N LEU A 97 -30.95 -17.68 13.74
CA LEU A 97 -30.16 -18.51 12.83
C LEU A 97 -29.97 -17.86 11.47
N ALA A 98 -30.96 -17.12 10.97
CA ALA A 98 -30.85 -16.37 9.71
C ALA A 98 -29.74 -15.32 9.80
N ASP A 99 -29.75 -14.53 10.87
CA ASP A 99 -28.77 -13.46 11.10
C ASP A 99 -27.35 -14.02 11.21
N LEU A 100 -27.18 -15.16 11.91
CA LEU A 100 -25.91 -15.88 11.98
C LEU A 100 -25.45 -16.46 10.63
N LEU A 101 -26.37 -16.81 9.72
CA LEU A 101 -26.07 -17.42 8.42
C LEU A 101 -25.86 -16.39 7.31
N LEU A 102 -26.39 -15.18 7.45
CA LEU A 102 -26.18 -14.07 6.52
C LEU A 102 -24.69 -13.74 6.35
N THR A 103 -23.91 -13.81 7.43
CA THR A 103 -22.45 -13.62 7.40
C THR A 103 -21.71 -14.66 6.55
N TYR A 104 -22.34 -15.80 6.25
CA TYR A 104 -21.81 -16.88 5.43
C TYR A 104 -22.51 -17.00 4.07
N ASN A 105 -23.25 -15.98 3.63
CA ASN A 105 -24.04 -15.94 2.38
C ASN A 105 -24.96 -17.15 2.15
N ILE A 106 -25.40 -17.82 3.21
CA ILE A 106 -26.39 -18.89 3.09
C ILE A 106 -27.77 -18.22 2.98
N LYS A 107 -28.27 -18.09 1.74
CA LYS A 107 -29.56 -17.43 1.45
C LYS A 107 -30.71 -18.08 2.23
N ASN A 108 -31.57 -17.23 2.78
CA ASN A 108 -32.65 -17.58 3.70
C ASN A 108 -33.54 -18.72 3.19
N LYS A 109 -33.70 -19.72 4.06
CA LYS A 109 -34.49 -20.93 3.90
C LYS A 109 -35.27 -21.20 5.19
N SER A 110 -36.15 -22.20 5.19
CA SER A 110 -36.87 -22.61 6.40
C SER A 110 -35.90 -22.97 7.54
N LYS A 111 -36.33 -22.85 8.81
CA LYS A 111 -35.51 -23.20 9.99
C LYS A 111 -34.80 -24.55 9.88
N LYS A 112 -35.51 -25.57 9.37
CA LYS A 112 -34.97 -26.92 9.19
C LYS A 112 -33.81 -26.94 8.18
N GLU A 113 -33.95 -26.20 7.08
CA GLU A 113 -32.93 -26.07 6.05
C GLU A 113 -31.73 -25.27 6.54
N GLN A 114 -31.95 -24.18 7.29
CA GLN A 114 -30.89 -23.42 7.95
C GLN A 114 -30.00 -24.32 8.81
N ILE A 115 -30.61 -25.12 9.68
CA ILE A 115 -29.88 -26.02 10.58
C ILE A 115 -29.18 -27.14 9.78
N ASN A 116 -29.81 -27.67 8.74
CA ASN A 116 -29.20 -28.67 7.87
C ASN A 116 -27.98 -28.11 7.11
N SER A 117 -28.07 -26.89 6.59
CA SER A 117 -26.94 -26.20 5.95
C SER A 117 -25.80 -26.00 6.93
N LEU A 118 -26.11 -25.61 8.16
CA LEU A 118 -25.12 -25.43 9.23
C LEU A 118 -24.41 -26.76 9.58
N PHE A 119 -25.17 -27.85 9.74
CA PHE A 119 -24.60 -29.16 9.98
C PHE A 119 -23.69 -29.61 8.83
N ASN A 120 -24.14 -29.42 7.58
CA ASN A 120 -23.37 -29.78 6.40
C ASN A 120 -22.07 -28.94 6.29
N LEU A 121 -22.13 -27.65 6.63
CA LEU A 121 -20.94 -26.80 6.68
C LEU A 121 -19.94 -27.34 7.70
N PHE A 122 -20.39 -27.63 8.91
CA PHE A 122 -19.52 -28.14 9.98
C PHE A 122 -18.94 -29.52 9.69
N ILE A 123 -19.72 -30.46 9.16
CA ILE A 123 -19.20 -31.80 8.83
C ILE A 123 -18.18 -31.74 7.69
N ASN A 124 -18.40 -30.89 6.69
CA ASN A 124 -17.45 -30.71 5.61
C ASN A 124 -16.15 -30.08 6.12
N SER A 125 -16.23 -29.03 6.93
CA SER A 125 -15.06 -28.41 7.57
C SER A 125 -14.31 -29.37 8.49
N PHE A 126 -15.03 -30.16 9.28
CA PHE A 126 -14.44 -31.17 10.15
C PHE A 126 -13.71 -32.26 9.35
N ASN A 127 -14.32 -32.77 8.28
CA ASN A 127 -13.73 -33.78 7.40
C ASN A 127 -12.51 -33.24 6.63
N LEU A 128 -12.54 -31.98 6.20
CA LEU A 128 -11.39 -31.32 5.59
C LEU A 128 -10.19 -31.28 6.54
N ASN A 129 -10.42 -30.89 7.80
CA ASN A 129 -9.37 -30.81 8.82
C ASN A 129 -8.82 -32.19 9.21
N LYS A 130 -9.64 -33.24 9.19
CA LYS A 130 -9.25 -34.52 9.80
C LYS A 130 -8.35 -35.39 8.92
N ASN A 131 -8.33 -35.24 7.59
CA ASN A 131 -7.51 -36.10 6.71
C ASN A 131 -7.31 -35.62 5.25
N ASN A 132 -7.57 -34.35 4.90
CA ASN A 132 -7.58 -33.89 3.50
C ASN A 132 -6.59 -32.75 3.20
N LEU A 133 -5.35 -32.87 3.69
CA LEU A 133 -4.29 -31.89 3.41
C LEU A 133 -4.11 -31.64 1.91
N ASN A 134 -4.23 -32.69 1.08
CA ASN A 134 -4.17 -32.59 -0.37
C ASN A 134 -5.30 -31.75 -0.98
N GLU A 135 -6.53 -31.87 -0.48
CA GLU A 135 -7.66 -31.06 -0.97
C GLU A 135 -7.53 -29.59 -0.53
N ILE A 136 -7.04 -29.35 0.69
CA ILE A 136 -6.73 -28.00 1.16
C ILE A 136 -5.68 -27.36 0.25
N ILE A 137 -4.60 -28.08 -0.08
CA ILE A 137 -3.56 -27.61 -1.02
C ILE A 137 -4.15 -27.33 -2.40
N LYS A 138 -5.06 -28.17 -2.92
CA LYS A 138 -5.75 -27.93 -4.20
C LYS A 138 -6.56 -26.65 -4.17
N ILE A 139 -7.36 -26.43 -3.12
CA ILE A 139 -8.16 -25.21 -2.93
C ILE A 139 -7.25 -23.98 -2.86
N GLN A 140 -6.19 -24.04 -2.06
CA GLN A 140 -5.21 -22.96 -1.94
C GLN A 140 -4.55 -22.64 -3.29
N ASN A 141 -4.14 -23.65 -4.04
CA ASN A 141 -3.55 -23.48 -5.37
C ASN A 141 -4.54 -22.88 -6.37
N PHE A 142 -5.80 -23.30 -6.32
CA PHE A 142 -6.87 -22.74 -7.15
C PHE A 142 -7.09 -21.25 -6.85
N ILE A 143 -7.22 -20.89 -5.57
CA ILE A 143 -7.36 -19.50 -5.13
C ILE A 143 -6.12 -18.68 -5.53
N LYS A 144 -4.92 -19.21 -5.31
CA LYS A 144 -3.66 -18.58 -5.70
C LYS A 144 -3.64 -18.28 -7.20
N LYS A 145 -4.03 -19.23 -8.05
CA LYS A 145 -4.13 -19.01 -9.52
C LYS A 145 -5.09 -17.87 -9.86
N ILE A 146 -6.25 -17.79 -9.22
CA ILE A 146 -7.22 -16.71 -9.45
C ILE A 146 -6.64 -15.36 -9.02
N LEU A 147 -6.02 -15.30 -7.83
CA LEU A 147 -5.40 -14.07 -7.31
C LEU A 147 -4.27 -13.59 -8.23
N VAL A 148 -3.39 -14.50 -8.67
CA VAL A 148 -2.29 -14.16 -9.58
C VAL A 148 -2.83 -13.60 -10.90
N LYS A 149 -3.88 -14.19 -11.46
CA LYS A 149 -4.52 -13.66 -12.68
C LYS A 149 -5.09 -12.25 -12.49
N LYS A 150 -5.60 -11.94 -11.28
CA LYS A 150 -6.11 -10.60 -10.94
C LYS A 150 -4.99 -9.60 -10.65
N ILE A 151 -3.89 -10.03 -10.05
CA ILE A 151 -2.75 -9.17 -9.72
C ILE A 151 -1.99 -8.82 -11.02
N CYS A 152 -1.59 -9.84 -11.77
CA CYS A 152 -0.85 -9.73 -13.03
C CYS A 152 -1.79 -9.64 -14.24
N LEU A 153 -2.81 -8.77 -14.15
CA LEU A 153 -3.68 -8.48 -15.28
C LEU A 153 -2.86 -7.94 -16.44
N ARG A 154 -3.10 -8.50 -17.63
CA ARG A 154 -2.49 -8.05 -18.88
C ARG A 154 -3.58 -7.68 -19.87
N TYR A 155 -3.35 -6.60 -20.59
CA TYR A 155 -4.16 -6.18 -21.74
C TYR A 155 -3.29 -6.23 -22.99
N ASN A 156 -3.92 -6.15 -24.16
CA ASN A 156 -3.19 -6.00 -25.41
C ASN A 156 -2.65 -4.55 -25.49
N ASP A 157 -1.40 -4.37 -25.88
CA ASP A 157 -0.79 -3.04 -25.94
C ASP A 157 -1.48 -2.14 -27.00
N ASN A 158 -2.12 -2.75 -28.02
CA ASN A 158 -2.86 -2.02 -29.06
C ASN A 158 -4.15 -1.32 -28.58
N ILE A 159 -4.66 -1.64 -27.39
CA ILE A 159 -5.90 -1.06 -26.85
C ILE A 159 -5.63 -0.01 -25.76
N LEU A 160 -4.36 0.33 -25.55
CA LEU A 160 -3.95 1.32 -24.56
C LEU A 160 -4.29 2.74 -25.03
N ALA A 161 -4.59 3.61 -24.06
CA ALA A 161 -4.93 5.01 -24.33
C ALA A 161 -3.71 5.87 -24.67
N HIS A 162 -2.51 5.32 -24.56
CA HIS A 162 -1.24 5.98 -24.84
C HIS A 162 -0.22 4.95 -25.36
N LYS A 163 0.93 5.41 -25.87
CA LYS A 163 1.95 4.57 -26.51
C LYS A 163 3.31 4.60 -25.82
N GLU A 164 3.58 5.65 -25.06
CA GLU A 164 4.86 5.91 -24.39
C GLU A 164 4.58 6.14 -22.91
N ASP A 165 5.41 5.61 -22.03
CA ASP A 165 5.29 5.83 -20.58
C ASP A 165 5.72 7.25 -20.20
N PRO A 166 4.98 7.94 -19.31
CA PRO A 166 5.26 9.35 -19.03
C PRO A 166 6.44 9.54 -18.08
N PHE A 167 7.00 8.46 -17.52
CA PHE A 167 8.14 8.51 -16.62
C PHE A 167 9.44 8.21 -17.35
N SER A 168 9.46 7.16 -18.18
CA SER A 168 10.65 6.77 -18.95
C SER A 168 10.71 7.34 -20.37
N LEU A 169 9.58 7.81 -20.91
CA LEU A 169 9.40 8.19 -22.32
C LEU A 169 9.66 7.04 -23.30
N GLU A 170 9.75 5.81 -22.80
CA GLU A 170 9.92 4.62 -23.63
C GLU A 170 8.57 4.14 -24.15
N ASP A 171 8.58 3.55 -25.36
CA ASP A 171 7.43 2.81 -25.88
C ASP A 171 6.98 1.76 -24.85
N ILE A 172 5.67 1.66 -24.63
CA ILE A 172 5.10 0.70 -23.67
C ILE A 172 5.55 -0.73 -23.97
N ASP A 173 5.80 -1.05 -25.24
CA ASP A 173 6.28 -2.35 -25.69
C ASP A 173 7.61 -2.76 -25.05
N LYS A 174 8.46 -1.78 -24.71
CA LYS A 174 9.82 -1.98 -24.16
C LYS A 174 9.86 -2.08 -22.64
N ILE A 175 8.79 -1.68 -21.96
CA ILE A 175 8.71 -1.72 -20.49
C ILE A 175 8.68 -3.18 -20.01
N GLU A 176 9.55 -3.52 -19.08
CA GLU A 176 9.63 -4.87 -18.51
C GLU A 176 8.49 -5.12 -17.50
N ASN A 177 8.31 -4.22 -16.53
CA ASN A 177 7.39 -4.40 -15.41
C ASN A 177 6.04 -3.71 -15.64
N LYS A 178 5.35 -4.11 -16.71
CA LYS A 178 4.07 -3.51 -17.12
C LYS A 178 2.95 -3.70 -16.10
N PHE A 179 2.50 -2.60 -15.49
CA PHE A 179 1.30 -2.57 -14.67
C PHE A 179 0.14 -1.91 -15.40
N TYR A 180 -0.94 -2.66 -15.58
CA TYR A 180 -2.13 -2.18 -16.26
C TYR A 180 -3.25 -1.83 -15.28
N PHE A 181 -4.00 -0.76 -15.53
CA PHE A 181 -5.30 -0.54 -14.90
C PHE A 181 -6.28 0.13 -15.86
N LYS A 182 -7.57 -0.02 -15.55
CA LYS A 182 -8.65 0.59 -16.32
C LYS A 182 -9.24 1.76 -15.54
N GLU A 183 -9.32 2.92 -16.18
CA GLU A 183 -10.00 4.10 -15.65
C GLU A 183 -11.08 4.50 -16.65
N LEU A 184 -12.33 4.55 -16.20
CA LEU A 184 -13.51 4.75 -17.05
C LEU A 184 -13.55 3.70 -18.18
N ASN A 185 -13.35 4.12 -19.43
CA ASN A 185 -13.30 3.25 -20.60
C ASN A 185 -11.89 3.05 -21.16
N ASN A 186 -10.89 3.70 -20.58
CA ASN A 186 -9.52 3.69 -21.06
C ASN A 186 -8.65 2.75 -20.23
N ILE A 187 -7.69 2.12 -20.89
CA ILE A 187 -6.70 1.25 -20.23
C ILE A 187 -5.35 1.96 -20.31
N TYR A 188 -4.67 2.02 -19.17
CA TYR A 188 -3.35 2.61 -19.04
C TYR A 188 -2.37 1.53 -18.61
N CYS A 189 -1.16 1.61 -19.14
CA CYS A 189 -0.01 0.79 -18.75
C CYS A 189 1.11 1.72 -18.28
N PHE A 190 1.83 1.32 -17.24
CA PHE A 190 3.00 2.04 -16.74
C PHE A 190 4.08 1.05 -16.32
N ASP A 191 5.32 1.52 -16.20
CA ASP A 191 6.30 0.80 -15.39
C ASP A 191 5.83 0.77 -13.93
N ALA A 192 5.73 -0.43 -13.34
CA ALA A 192 5.17 -0.63 -12.01
C ALA A 192 5.94 0.11 -10.92
N LEU A 193 7.28 0.20 -11.03
CA LEU A 193 8.12 0.80 -10.00
C LEU A 193 8.08 2.32 -10.08
N GLU A 194 8.19 2.88 -11.30
CA GLU A 194 8.05 4.33 -11.49
C GLU A 194 6.67 4.82 -11.08
N PHE A 195 5.64 4.07 -11.43
CA PHE A 195 4.28 4.41 -11.08
C PHE A 195 4.01 4.36 -9.58
N GLU A 196 4.55 3.35 -8.87
CA GLU A 196 4.45 3.28 -7.41
C GLU A 196 5.16 4.46 -6.75
N TYR A 197 6.37 4.78 -7.21
CA TYR A 197 7.14 5.92 -6.73
C TYR A 197 6.39 7.24 -6.94
N TYR A 198 5.81 7.45 -8.12
CA TYR A 198 4.94 8.58 -8.41
C TYR A 198 3.76 8.66 -7.45
N LEU A 199 3.08 7.52 -7.18
CA LEU A 199 1.91 7.45 -6.32
C LEU A 199 2.16 7.77 -4.84
N ARG A 200 3.40 7.65 -4.37
CA ARG A 200 3.79 8.08 -3.01
C ARG A 200 3.60 9.59 -2.83
N LYS A 201 3.95 10.37 -3.85
CA LYS A 201 3.88 11.85 -3.85
C LYS A 201 2.56 12.36 -4.44
N ASN A 202 2.05 11.70 -5.48
CA ASN A 202 0.90 12.15 -6.27
C ASN A 202 -0.14 11.03 -6.42
N LYS A 203 -1.30 11.13 -5.77
CA LYS A 203 -2.33 10.06 -5.78
C LYS A 203 -3.24 10.05 -7.02
N THR A 204 -2.71 10.47 -8.16
CA THR A 204 -3.48 10.75 -9.38
C THR A 204 -3.00 9.92 -10.56
N ASN A 205 -3.75 9.88 -11.64
CA ASN A 205 -3.29 9.35 -12.92
C ASN A 205 -2.39 10.41 -13.60
N PRO A 206 -1.16 10.07 -14.05
CA PRO A 206 -0.25 11.01 -14.69
C PRO A 206 -0.85 11.76 -15.88
N TYR A 207 -1.68 11.09 -16.69
CA TYR A 207 -2.29 11.65 -17.90
C TYR A 207 -3.57 12.45 -17.62
N THR A 208 -4.47 11.91 -16.79
CA THR A 208 -5.81 12.51 -16.60
C THR A 208 -5.91 13.37 -15.34
N LYS A 209 -4.93 13.27 -14.43
CA LYS A 209 -4.92 13.87 -13.08
C LYS A 209 -6.10 13.44 -12.19
N ASN A 210 -6.88 12.45 -12.60
CA ASN A 210 -7.94 11.86 -11.79
C ASN A 210 -7.35 11.09 -10.60
N LEU A 211 -8.04 11.07 -9.46
CA LEU A 211 -7.60 10.29 -8.30
C LEU A 211 -7.64 8.79 -8.59
N ILE A 212 -6.58 8.09 -8.20
CA ILE A 212 -6.51 6.63 -8.33
C ILE A 212 -7.20 5.99 -7.14
N ASP A 213 -8.04 5.00 -7.42
CA ASP A 213 -8.77 4.28 -6.40
C ASP A 213 -7.84 3.39 -5.55
N LYS A 214 -8.19 3.24 -4.27
CA LYS A 214 -7.39 2.46 -3.30
C LYS A 214 -7.23 1.00 -3.72
N SER A 215 -8.18 0.44 -4.49
CA SER A 215 -8.09 -0.95 -4.93
C SER A 215 -7.02 -1.15 -6.00
N THR A 216 -6.85 -0.18 -6.92
CA THR A 216 -5.76 -0.16 -7.89
C THR A 216 -4.41 0.01 -7.21
N ILE A 217 -4.28 0.90 -6.24
CA ILE A 217 -3.04 1.10 -5.46
C ILE A 217 -2.67 -0.19 -4.72
N ASN A 218 -3.62 -0.80 -4.01
CA ASN A 218 -3.37 -2.07 -3.31
C ASN A 218 -2.95 -3.19 -4.28
N ARG A 219 -3.53 -3.23 -5.48
CA ARG A 219 -3.15 -4.21 -6.50
C ARG A 219 -1.74 -3.97 -7.03
N LEU A 220 -1.32 -2.71 -7.19
CA LEU A 220 0.05 -2.36 -7.56
C LEU A 220 1.06 -2.87 -6.52
N LEU A 221 0.78 -2.63 -5.23
CA LEU A 221 1.65 -3.12 -4.14
C LEU A 221 1.71 -4.65 -4.10
N LEU A 222 0.58 -5.33 -4.32
CA LEU A 222 0.55 -6.78 -4.43
C LEU A 222 1.31 -7.29 -5.66
N PHE A 223 1.26 -6.56 -6.78
CA PHE A 223 1.99 -6.89 -8.00
C PHE A 223 3.50 -6.81 -7.77
N ILE A 224 3.98 -5.72 -7.17
CA ILE A 224 5.40 -5.53 -6.80
C ILE A 224 5.87 -6.66 -5.88
N LYS A 225 5.12 -6.92 -4.79
CA LYS A 225 5.46 -7.98 -3.83
C LYS A 225 5.47 -9.37 -4.48
N TYR A 226 4.50 -9.66 -5.35
CA TYR A 226 4.39 -10.98 -6.00
C TYR A 226 5.53 -11.23 -6.99
N ASN A 227 5.90 -10.21 -7.77
CA ASN A 227 6.99 -10.30 -8.74
C ASN A 227 8.38 -10.06 -8.12
N LYS A 228 8.46 -9.84 -6.80
CA LYS A 228 9.71 -9.57 -6.06
C LYS A 228 10.48 -8.37 -6.63
N LEU A 229 9.75 -7.33 -7.03
CA LEU A 229 10.36 -6.09 -7.51
C LEU A 229 10.84 -5.28 -6.31
N GLU A 230 12.07 -4.77 -6.39
CA GLU A 230 12.64 -3.90 -5.37
C GLU A 230 12.18 -2.46 -5.65
N THR A 231 11.43 -1.88 -4.71
CA THR A 231 10.99 -0.50 -4.83
C THR A 231 12.14 0.46 -4.55
N LYS A 232 12.17 1.58 -5.28
CA LYS A 232 13.11 2.67 -5.00
C LYS A 232 13.02 3.11 -3.55
N THR A 233 14.17 3.20 -2.88
CA THR A 233 14.28 3.72 -1.52
C THR A 233 14.28 5.25 -1.53
N GLU A 234 13.82 5.90 -0.46
CA GLU A 234 13.84 7.37 -0.34
C GLU A 234 15.27 7.94 -0.43
N ASN A 235 16.29 7.13 -0.10
CA ASN A 235 17.70 7.50 -0.19
C ASN A 235 18.28 7.42 -1.62
N GLU A 236 17.52 6.90 -2.58
CA GLU A 236 17.85 6.88 -4.01
C GLU A 236 17.21 8.04 -4.80
N GLU A 237 16.59 9.01 -4.10
CA GLU A 237 16.23 10.30 -4.70
C GLU A 237 17.49 10.86 -5.40
N ASN A 238 17.44 10.94 -6.74
CA ASN A 238 18.52 11.38 -7.65
C ASN A 238 19.55 10.32 -8.12
N ASN A 239 19.21 9.02 -8.11
CA ASN A 239 19.93 8.00 -8.89
C ASN A 239 19.32 7.87 -10.30
N TRP A 240 19.68 8.80 -11.19
CA TRP A 240 19.24 8.76 -12.58
C TRP A 240 20.16 7.91 -13.44
N SER A 241 19.58 7.14 -14.35
CA SER A 241 20.32 6.35 -15.33
C SER A 241 20.59 7.16 -16.61
N THR A 242 19.73 8.14 -16.92
CA THR A 242 19.87 9.00 -18.10
C THR A 242 19.67 10.48 -17.77
N PRO A 243 20.29 11.42 -18.51
CA PRO A 243 20.08 12.86 -18.30
C PRO A 243 18.62 13.29 -18.46
N GLU A 244 17.85 12.61 -19.32
CA GLU A 244 16.43 12.84 -19.50
C GLU A 244 15.66 12.66 -18.20
N GLN A 245 15.90 11.55 -17.48
CA GLN A 245 15.28 11.29 -16.18
C GLN A 245 15.62 12.40 -15.17
N ALA A 246 16.88 12.85 -15.17
CA ALA A 246 17.32 13.92 -14.30
C ALA A 246 16.62 15.25 -14.60
N TYR A 247 16.46 15.58 -15.88
CA TYR A 247 15.79 16.81 -16.29
C TYR A 247 14.27 16.75 -16.20
N THR A 248 13.65 15.57 -16.26
CA THR A 248 12.22 15.39 -15.92
C THR A 248 11.96 15.83 -14.48
N ASP A 249 12.81 15.40 -13.54
CA ASP A 249 12.69 15.82 -12.14
C ASP A 249 12.93 17.33 -12.00
N VAL A 250 13.93 17.89 -12.71
CA VAL A 250 14.18 19.35 -12.74
C VAL A 250 12.93 20.12 -13.19
N VAL A 251 12.35 19.74 -14.34
CA VAL A 251 11.16 20.41 -14.88
C VAL A 251 10.00 20.31 -13.89
N TYR A 252 9.78 19.15 -13.27
CA TYR A 252 8.76 18.98 -12.23
C TYR A 252 8.93 19.97 -11.06
N TYR A 253 10.15 20.12 -10.53
CA TYR A 253 10.41 21.05 -9.42
C TYR A 253 10.30 22.52 -9.85
N MET A 254 10.71 22.86 -11.07
CA MET A 254 10.56 24.21 -11.62
C MET A 254 9.09 24.58 -11.86
N GLU A 255 8.29 23.66 -12.39
CA GLU A 255 6.85 23.84 -12.62
C GLU A 255 6.08 24.05 -11.32
N LYS A 256 6.45 23.33 -10.25
CA LYS A 256 5.85 23.50 -8.92
C LYS A 256 5.98 24.94 -8.39
N ILE A 257 7.03 25.64 -8.78
CA ILE A 257 7.30 27.05 -8.43
C ILE A 257 6.68 28.03 -9.45
N GLY A 258 6.20 27.55 -10.59
CA GLY A 258 5.53 28.34 -11.62
C GLY A 258 6.36 28.61 -12.88
N PHE A 259 7.48 27.90 -13.09
CA PHE A 259 8.31 28.02 -14.28
C PHE A 259 8.13 26.81 -15.20
N TYR A 260 7.43 27.01 -16.31
CA TYR A 260 7.20 25.98 -17.32
C TYR A 260 8.44 25.82 -18.21
N ASN A 261 8.94 24.59 -18.30
CA ASN A 261 10.15 24.28 -19.06
C ASN A 261 9.98 22.96 -19.82
N ASN A 262 10.83 22.73 -20.81
CA ASN A 262 10.87 21.48 -21.56
C ASN A 262 12.19 20.74 -21.33
N ILE A 263 12.11 19.43 -21.09
CA ILE A 263 13.26 18.53 -20.92
C ILE A 263 14.23 18.66 -22.11
N LEU A 264 13.71 18.79 -23.34
CA LEU A 264 14.51 18.91 -24.55
C LEU A 264 15.42 20.14 -24.53
N TRP A 265 14.99 21.25 -23.94
CA TRP A 265 15.79 22.48 -23.86
C TRP A 265 17.00 22.30 -22.94
N PHE A 266 16.85 21.55 -21.86
CA PHE A 266 17.96 21.19 -20.98
C PHE A 266 18.92 20.22 -21.66
N ASN A 267 18.40 19.29 -22.45
CA ASN A 267 19.21 18.31 -23.15
C ASN A 267 20.15 18.92 -24.20
N GLU A 268 19.76 20.03 -24.81
CA GLU A 268 20.57 20.80 -25.77
C GLU A 268 21.72 21.58 -25.12
N LEU A 269 21.71 21.77 -23.80
CA LEU A 269 22.76 22.50 -23.10
C LEU A 269 24.08 21.71 -23.15
N THR A 270 25.10 22.34 -23.72
CA THR A 270 26.46 21.80 -23.70
C THR A 270 27.13 22.07 -22.35
N TYR A 271 28.24 21.37 -22.10
CA TYR A 271 29.10 21.62 -20.94
C TYR A 271 29.47 23.11 -20.77
N GLN A 272 29.81 23.78 -21.87
CA GLN A 272 30.17 25.21 -21.85
C GLN A 272 28.98 26.09 -21.49
N ASN A 273 27.78 25.76 -22.00
CA ASN A 273 26.57 26.48 -21.63
C ASN A 273 26.31 26.38 -20.13
N ILE A 274 26.45 25.18 -19.55
CA ILE A 274 26.20 24.94 -18.12
C ILE A 274 27.17 25.76 -17.25
N ILE A 275 28.47 25.77 -17.56
CA ILE A 275 29.44 26.62 -16.84
C ILE A 275 29.05 28.09 -16.92
N HIS A 276 28.66 28.56 -18.11
CA HIS A 276 28.29 29.95 -18.30
C HIS A 276 27.02 30.32 -17.52
N ILE A 277 26.01 29.43 -17.50
CA ILE A 277 24.79 29.60 -16.69
C ILE A 277 25.13 29.74 -15.22
N ILE A 278 26.02 28.88 -14.70
CA ILE A 278 26.45 28.91 -13.29
C ILE A 278 27.17 30.23 -12.98
N SER A 279 28.08 30.67 -13.85
CA SER A 279 28.79 31.95 -13.68
C SER A 279 27.82 33.13 -13.62
N ILE A 280 26.89 33.23 -14.58
CA ILE A 280 25.90 34.32 -14.62
C ILE A 280 24.99 34.26 -13.38
N TYR A 281 24.58 33.07 -12.96
CA TYR A 281 23.79 32.89 -11.74
C TYR A 281 24.53 33.46 -10.53
N ASN A 282 25.79 33.07 -10.32
CA ASN A 282 26.60 33.54 -9.21
C ASN A 282 26.79 35.07 -9.25
N ASP A 283 26.97 35.66 -10.43
CA ASP A 283 27.05 37.12 -10.59
C ASP A 283 25.73 37.80 -10.16
N LEU A 284 24.59 37.27 -10.59
CA LEU A 284 23.25 37.79 -10.28
C LEU A 284 22.87 37.62 -8.79
N THR A 285 23.45 36.64 -8.09
CA THR A 285 23.13 36.31 -6.70
C THR A 285 24.19 36.75 -5.69
N SER A 286 25.31 37.30 -6.14
CA SER A 286 26.46 37.73 -5.32
C SER A 286 26.09 38.63 -4.12
N ASN A 287 25.04 39.44 -4.25
CA ASN A 287 24.59 40.37 -3.21
C ASN A 287 23.49 39.80 -2.28
N ILE A 288 23.17 38.50 -2.39
CA ILE A 288 22.11 37.85 -1.62
C ILE A 288 22.78 36.86 -0.65
N GLU A 289 22.58 37.04 0.65
CA GLU A 289 23.26 36.24 1.70
C GLU A 289 23.05 34.72 1.55
N ILE A 290 21.86 34.30 1.12
CA ILE A 290 21.52 32.87 0.89
C ILE A 290 22.00 32.38 -0.49
N GLY A 291 22.40 33.28 -1.39
CA GLY A 291 22.83 32.97 -2.75
C GLY A 291 24.03 32.01 -2.80
N THR A 292 24.90 32.06 -1.79
CA THR A 292 26.08 31.18 -1.67
C THR A 292 25.74 29.75 -1.25
N MET A 293 24.48 29.44 -0.89
CA MET A 293 24.06 28.08 -0.54
C MET A 293 23.85 27.16 -1.75
N PHE A 294 23.65 27.73 -2.93
CA PHE A 294 23.34 27.00 -4.17
C PHE A 294 24.40 27.31 -5.21
N PHE A 295 24.80 26.31 -6.02
CA PHE A 295 25.86 26.49 -7.03
C PHE A 295 27.17 27.04 -6.43
N THR A 296 27.59 26.47 -5.29
CA THR A 296 28.83 26.82 -4.56
C THR A 296 30.06 26.74 -5.46
N ASP A 297 31.15 27.43 -5.10
CA ASP A 297 32.39 27.47 -5.88
C ASP A 297 32.96 26.07 -6.23
N ASP A 298 32.66 25.07 -5.39
CA ASP A 298 33.05 23.67 -5.59
C ASP A 298 32.26 22.96 -6.72
N ILE A 299 31.12 23.50 -7.17
CA ILE A 299 30.35 22.91 -8.27
C ILE A 299 31.16 22.89 -9.57
N LEU A 300 31.90 23.96 -9.86
CA LEU A 300 32.73 24.06 -11.06
C LEU A 300 33.84 23.02 -11.01
N TYR A 301 34.46 22.84 -9.83
CA TYR A 301 35.44 21.79 -9.60
C TYR A 301 34.84 20.37 -9.77
N LYS A 302 33.62 20.12 -9.27
CA LYS A 302 32.92 18.83 -9.45
C LYS A 302 32.60 18.54 -10.91
N ILE A 303 32.14 19.55 -11.65
CA ILE A 303 31.81 19.45 -13.08
C ILE A 303 33.09 19.23 -13.91
N GLU A 304 34.18 19.93 -13.58
CA GLU A 304 35.47 19.79 -14.28
C GLU A 304 36.11 18.41 -14.08
N ASN A 305 35.99 17.83 -12.88
CA ASN A 305 36.52 16.50 -12.59
C ASN A 305 35.65 15.35 -13.13
N ASN A 306 34.35 15.59 -13.36
CA ASN A 306 33.40 14.59 -13.85
C ASN A 306 32.69 15.05 -15.13
N LYS A 307 33.48 15.32 -16.18
CA LYS A 307 32.98 15.85 -17.47
C LYS A 307 31.94 14.98 -18.17
N ASN A 308 31.85 13.70 -17.85
CA ASN A 308 30.83 12.81 -18.43
C ASN A 308 29.49 12.94 -17.71
N ASP A 309 29.48 13.35 -16.45
CA ASP A 309 28.29 13.39 -15.58
C ASP A 309 27.84 14.81 -15.24
N TYR A 310 28.38 15.82 -15.91
CA TYR A 310 28.08 17.24 -15.68
C TYR A 310 26.58 17.55 -15.70
N LYS A 311 25.80 16.88 -16.56
CA LYS A 311 24.34 17.05 -16.63
C LYS A 311 23.63 16.58 -15.37
N PHE A 312 24.06 15.46 -14.78
CA PHE A 312 23.51 14.95 -13.53
C PHE A 312 23.87 15.85 -12.35
N ILE A 313 25.12 16.32 -12.28
CA ILE A 313 25.56 17.25 -11.24
C ILE A 313 24.75 18.54 -11.32
N PHE A 314 24.59 19.08 -12.52
CA PHE A 314 23.79 20.27 -12.77
C PHE A 314 22.33 20.07 -12.37
N ALA A 315 21.70 18.95 -12.76
CA ALA A 315 20.32 18.64 -12.39
C ALA A 315 20.10 18.57 -10.87
N LYS A 316 21.03 17.97 -10.10
CA LYS A 316 20.93 17.91 -8.62
C LYS A 316 20.90 19.29 -8.01
N GLU A 317 21.74 20.20 -8.47
CA GLU A 317 21.82 21.56 -7.94
C GLU A 317 20.60 22.40 -8.30
N ILE A 318 20.03 22.21 -9.49
CA ILE A 318 18.74 22.83 -9.85
C ILE A 318 17.64 22.30 -8.92
N ILE A 319 17.55 20.98 -8.71
CA ILE A 319 16.53 20.42 -7.81
C ILE A 319 16.72 20.95 -6.39
N ASN A 320 17.96 21.04 -5.90
CA ASN A 320 18.25 21.62 -4.60
C ASN A 320 17.75 23.07 -4.50
N LEU A 321 17.97 23.87 -5.54
CA LEU A 321 17.45 25.23 -5.63
C LEU A 321 15.91 25.28 -5.66
N PHE A 322 15.23 24.40 -6.40
CA PHE A 322 13.77 24.50 -6.58
C PHE A 322 12.92 23.71 -5.57
N LYS A 323 13.49 22.75 -4.82
CA LYS A 323 12.75 21.88 -3.86
C LYS A 323 11.94 22.68 -2.85
N ASN A 324 12.53 23.76 -2.32
CA ASN A 324 11.90 24.74 -1.43
C ASN A 324 11.93 26.16 -2.03
N GLY A 325 11.82 26.27 -3.35
CA GLY A 325 12.04 27.54 -4.08
C GLY A 325 11.12 28.70 -3.67
N ASN A 326 10.01 28.44 -2.96
CA ASN A 326 9.15 29.50 -2.41
C ASN A 326 9.86 30.34 -1.34
N ASP A 327 10.78 29.75 -0.58
CA ASP A 327 11.49 30.43 0.51
C ASP A 327 12.57 31.38 -0.02
N HIS A 328 13.05 31.13 -1.23
CA HIS A 328 14.11 31.90 -1.92
C HIS A 328 13.79 32.11 -3.40
N PHE A 329 12.55 32.52 -3.68
CA PHE A 329 12.00 32.66 -5.03
C PHE A 329 12.85 33.57 -5.95
N ILE A 330 13.50 34.59 -5.38
CA ILE A 330 14.35 35.50 -6.14
C ILE A 330 15.59 34.81 -6.73
N LEU A 331 16.12 33.78 -6.05
CA LEU A 331 17.23 32.96 -6.56
C LEU A 331 16.75 32.08 -7.71
N CYS A 332 15.53 31.52 -7.61
CA CYS A 332 14.91 30.78 -8.71
C CYS A 332 14.73 31.67 -9.96
N CYS A 333 14.26 32.91 -9.77
CA CYS A 333 14.16 33.91 -10.83
C CYS A 333 15.52 34.23 -11.49
N ASN A 334 16.56 34.41 -10.68
CA ASN A 334 17.91 34.69 -11.20
C ASN A 334 18.46 33.50 -11.99
N PHE A 335 18.22 32.27 -11.54
CA PHE A 335 18.60 31.06 -12.29
C PHE A 335 17.90 30.98 -13.64
N VAL A 336 16.58 31.23 -13.69
CA VAL A 336 15.82 31.23 -14.95
C VAL A 336 16.31 32.35 -15.89
N LYS A 337 16.69 33.51 -15.36
CA LYS A 337 17.36 34.57 -16.15
C LYS A 337 18.70 34.08 -16.72
N SER A 338 19.53 33.40 -15.93
CA SER A 338 20.80 32.84 -16.41
C SER A 338 20.59 31.84 -17.54
N LEU A 339 19.58 30.96 -17.45
CA LEU A 339 19.18 30.07 -18.54
C LEU A 339 18.79 30.84 -19.81
N ALA A 340 17.96 31.87 -19.66
CA ALA A 340 17.49 32.70 -20.77
C ALA A 340 18.61 33.52 -21.44
N ILE A 341 19.65 33.91 -20.70
CA ILE A 341 20.81 34.62 -21.28
C ILE A 341 21.62 33.67 -22.18
N VAL A 342 21.72 32.39 -21.83
CA VAL A 342 22.60 31.43 -22.51
C VAL A 342 21.89 30.64 -23.62
N SER A 343 20.58 30.45 -23.54
CA SER A 343 19.83 29.66 -24.52
C SER A 343 18.55 30.35 -25.01
N ASN A 344 18.42 30.41 -26.34
CA ASN A 344 17.27 31.02 -27.01
C ASN A 344 15.95 30.30 -26.68
N ASN A 345 15.99 28.98 -26.44
CA ASN A 345 14.79 28.21 -26.11
C ASN A 345 14.22 28.64 -24.74
N PHE A 346 15.07 28.88 -23.75
CA PHE A 346 14.65 29.42 -22.47
C PHE A 346 14.27 30.90 -22.57
N TYR A 347 14.99 31.70 -23.37
CA TYR A 347 14.68 33.12 -23.59
C TYR A 347 13.29 33.34 -24.18
N ASN A 348 12.96 32.62 -25.25
CA ASN A 348 11.70 32.76 -25.97
C ASN A 348 10.49 32.33 -25.14
N ASN A 349 10.70 31.56 -24.07
CA ASN A 349 9.67 31.06 -23.16
C ASN A 349 9.77 31.70 -21.76
N LEU A 350 10.56 32.75 -21.61
CA LEU A 350 10.69 33.48 -20.36
C LEU A 350 9.36 34.19 -20.03
N PRO A 351 8.83 34.09 -18.80
CA PRO A 351 7.63 34.82 -18.43
C PRO A 351 7.83 36.34 -18.56
N GLU A 352 6.83 37.03 -19.10
CA GLU A 352 6.90 38.47 -19.37
C GLU A 352 7.16 39.31 -18.10
N TRP A 353 6.66 38.84 -16.94
CA TRP A 353 6.94 39.48 -15.66
C TRP A 353 8.40 39.37 -15.21
N LEU A 354 9.18 38.46 -15.81
CA LEU A 354 10.59 38.24 -15.57
C LEU A 354 11.49 38.86 -16.65
N SER A 355 10.91 39.27 -17.79
CA SER A 355 11.62 39.67 -19.02
C SER A 355 12.22 41.07 -19.03
N ASN A 356 12.24 41.78 -17.90
CA ASN A 356 12.96 43.06 -17.75
C ASN A 356 14.50 42.89 -17.71
N LEU A 357 15.04 42.03 -18.57
CA LEU A 357 16.45 41.99 -18.91
C LEU A 357 16.69 43.15 -19.89
N SER A 358 17.14 44.30 -19.37
CA SER A 358 17.60 45.40 -20.23
C SER A 358 18.66 44.87 -21.20
N SER A 359 18.33 44.95 -22.48
CA SER A 359 19.05 44.44 -23.63
C SER A 359 20.43 45.09 -23.82
N SER A 360 21.44 44.68 -23.05
CA SER A 360 22.83 45.11 -23.28
C SER A 360 23.93 44.07 -23.03
N SER A 361 23.60 42.79 -22.79
CA SER A 361 24.62 41.76 -22.55
C SER A 361 24.35 40.44 -23.27
N ARG A 362 24.01 40.49 -24.56
CA ARG A 362 24.21 39.33 -25.43
C ARG A 362 25.69 39.27 -25.81
N ILE A 363 26.45 38.43 -25.11
CA ILE A 363 27.76 37.99 -25.57
C ILE A 363 27.48 36.81 -26.51
N ASP A 364 27.65 37.05 -27.82
CA ASP A 364 27.65 35.99 -28.82
C ASP A 364 28.67 34.91 -28.41
N SER A 365 28.23 33.65 -28.41
CA SER A 365 28.95 32.46 -27.95
C SER A 365 30.16 32.06 -28.82
N ASN A 366 30.80 33.02 -29.50
CA ASN A 366 31.98 32.81 -30.34
C ASN A 366 33.19 33.67 -29.97
N ILE A 367 33.22 34.30 -28.79
CA ILE A 367 34.36 35.10 -28.36
C ILE A 367 35.22 34.31 -27.35
N THR A 368 36.32 33.76 -27.86
CA THR A 368 37.48 33.32 -27.08
C THR A 368 38.18 34.57 -26.53
N ILE A 369 37.94 34.94 -25.27
CA ILE A 369 38.75 35.95 -24.56
C ILE A 369 39.28 35.39 -23.24
N LEU A 370 40.59 35.09 -23.29
CA LEU A 370 41.61 35.24 -22.26
C LEU A 370 41.20 35.83 -20.89
N PHE A 371 41.38 35.04 -19.82
CA PHE A 371 42.00 35.53 -18.59
C PHE A 371 42.89 34.46 -17.95
N THR A 372 44.17 34.48 -18.32
CA THR A 372 45.28 34.00 -17.49
C THR A 372 45.58 35.01 -16.39
N SER A 373 45.71 34.50 -15.16
CA SER A 373 46.58 34.96 -14.07
C SER A 373 46.61 36.46 -13.71
N ASN A 374 46.06 36.81 -12.54
CA ASN A 374 46.77 37.59 -11.53
C ASN A 374 46.06 37.51 -10.16
N ASN A 375 46.63 36.69 -9.28
CA ASN A 375 46.90 36.95 -7.86
C ASN A 375 46.09 38.05 -7.13
N LEU A 376 45.46 37.73 -5.98
CA LEU A 376 46.06 37.87 -4.64
C LEU A 376 45.00 37.73 -3.52
N THR A 377 45.19 36.70 -2.69
CA THR A 377 45.18 36.74 -1.21
C THR A 377 44.01 37.38 -0.46
N ASN A 378 43.25 36.53 0.25
CA ASN A 378 43.08 36.52 1.72
C ASN A 378 41.67 36.02 2.08
N TYR A 379 41.56 34.84 2.68
CA TYR A 379 41.24 34.71 4.10
C TYR A 379 41.29 33.25 4.55
N ASN A 380 42.08 33.02 5.60
CA ASN A 380 42.17 31.79 6.36
C ASN A 380 40.89 31.53 7.15
N ILE A 381 40.44 30.27 7.12
CA ILE A 381 40.18 29.39 8.27
C ILE A 381 39.61 30.06 9.53
N ASN A 382 38.38 29.69 9.88
CA ASN A 382 38.10 29.08 11.19
C ASN A 382 36.79 28.27 11.17
N ASN A 383 36.97 26.96 11.36
CA ASN A 383 35.96 26.00 11.82
C ASN A 383 35.24 26.49 13.07
N LEU A 384 33.94 26.24 13.18
CA LEU A 384 33.32 25.89 14.45
C LEU A 384 32.13 24.93 14.23
N ASN A 385 32.33 23.73 14.76
CA ASN A 385 31.38 22.63 14.99
C ASN A 385 29.96 23.05 15.37
N TYR A 386 28.95 22.33 14.86
CA TYR A 386 27.73 22.02 15.63
C TYR A 386 27.17 20.62 15.29
N ASN A 387 27.51 19.69 16.19
CA ASN A 387 26.72 18.61 16.80
C ASN A 387 25.69 17.78 16.02
N ASN A 388 26.08 16.52 15.88
CA ASN A 388 25.28 15.29 15.90
C ASN A 388 24.02 15.34 16.79
N TYR A 389 22.89 14.92 16.23
CA TYR A 389 21.84 14.21 16.96
C TYR A 389 21.60 12.85 16.31
N ASN A 390 22.13 11.83 16.97
CA ASN A 390 21.81 10.42 16.74
C ASN A 390 20.40 10.13 17.27
N ASN A 391 19.53 9.58 16.41
CA ASN A 391 18.37 8.80 16.86
C ASN A 391 18.52 7.38 16.29
N ASN A 392 19.09 6.50 17.12
CA ASN A 392 19.05 5.05 16.92
C ASN A 392 17.65 4.54 17.28
N PHE A 393 16.89 4.06 16.29
CA PHE A 393 15.83 3.08 16.54
C PHE A 393 16.37 1.70 16.19
N GLN A 394 16.48 0.85 17.21
CA GLN A 394 16.88 -0.55 17.11
C GLN A 394 15.82 -1.34 16.34
N ILE A 395 16.27 -2.10 15.33
CA ILE A 395 15.49 -3.14 14.68
C ILE A 395 15.78 -4.44 15.44
N GLU A 396 14.87 -4.85 16.30
CA GLU A 396 14.83 -6.21 16.84
C GLU A 396 13.88 -7.08 16.01
N ASP A 397 14.39 -8.24 15.61
CA ASP A 397 13.71 -9.51 15.38
C ASP A 397 12.58 -9.61 14.32
N ILE A 398 12.99 -9.81 13.06
CA ILE A 398 12.14 -10.41 12.01
C ILE A 398 12.66 -11.82 11.69
N ALA A 399 12.58 -12.72 12.68
CA ALA A 399 12.93 -14.13 12.52
C ALA A 399 11.78 -15.11 12.85
N SER A 400 10.53 -14.65 13.01
CA SER A 400 9.45 -15.49 13.53
C SER A 400 8.13 -15.52 12.74
N LEU A 401 8.13 -15.23 11.43
CA LEU A 401 6.93 -15.41 10.59
C LEU A 401 7.09 -16.49 9.52
N ASN A 402 7.42 -17.70 9.97
CA ASN A 402 7.07 -18.91 9.23
C ASN A 402 5.71 -19.40 9.71
N ASN A 403 4.74 -19.39 8.79
CA ASN A 403 3.38 -19.94 8.89
C ASN A 403 2.45 -19.28 9.91
N ILE A 404 1.48 -18.52 9.41
CA ILE A 404 0.04 -18.66 9.65
C ILE A 404 -0.65 -17.64 8.73
N ILE A 405 -1.62 -18.09 7.93
CA ILE A 405 -2.50 -17.21 7.19
C ILE A 405 -3.14 -16.28 8.21
N ASP A 406 -2.91 -14.96 8.10
CA ASP A 406 -3.54 -14.02 9.01
C ASP A 406 -5.07 -14.13 8.92
N SER A 407 -5.75 -13.82 10.01
CA SER A 407 -7.20 -13.95 10.11
C SER A 407 -7.93 -13.14 9.04
N ALA A 408 -7.38 -11.99 8.64
CA ALA A 408 -7.95 -11.14 7.59
C ALA A 408 -7.95 -11.84 6.21
N THR A 409 -6.91 -12.59 5.91
CA THR A 409 -6.78 -13.38 4.68
C THR A 409 -7.77 -14.55 4.66
N PHE A 410 -8.04 -15.17 5.82
CA PHE A 410 -9.06 -16.22 5.94
C PHE A 410 -10.48 -15.68 5.71
N TYR A 411 -10.83 -14.53 6.30
CA TYR A 411 -12.13 -13.89 6.11
C TYR A 411 -12.34 -13.40 4.67
N PHE A 412 -11.29 -12.89 4.02
CA PHE A 412 -11.34 -12.51 2.61
C PHE A 412 -11.61 -13.71 1.69
N ILE A 413 -11.01 -14.87 1.96
CA ILE A 413 -11.26 -16.11 1.21
C ILE A 413 -12.71 -16.57 1.35
N LEU A 414 -13.26 -16.52 2.57
CA LEU A 414 -14.67 -16.85 2.84
C LEU A 414 -15.64 -15.94 2.07
N ASP A 415 -15.42 -14.63 2.08
CA ASP A 415 -16.23 -13.65 1.33
C ASP A 415 -16.15 -13.89 -0.19
N MET A 416 -14.97 -14.21 -0.72
CA MET A 416 -14.75 -14.50 -2.15
C MET A 416 -15.46 -15.76 -2.64
N LEU A 417 -15.43 -16.85 -1.87
CA LEU A 417 -16.13 -18.10 -2.21
C LEU A 417 -17.64 -17.94 -2.19
N ASN A 418 -18.12 -17.03 -1.34
CA ASN A 418 -19.53 -16.73 -1.14
C ASN A 418 -20.14 -15.79 -2.18
N ARG A 419 -19.32 -15.10 -2.99
CA ARG A 419 -19.79 -14.23 -4.09
C ARG A 419 -19.86 -14.93 -5.45
N ASN A 420 -19.23 -16.09 -5.59
CA ASN A 420 -19.12 -16.82 -6.85
C ASN A 420 -20.01 -18.09 -6.91
N ASN A 421 -21.00 -18.21 -6.01
CA ASN A 421 -22.06 -19.23 -6.04
C ASN A 421 -23.45 -18.59 -6.19
#